data_AF-A0A7X8A776-F1
#
_entry.id   AF-A0A7X8A776-F1
#
_cell.length_a   1.000
_cell.length_b   1.000
_cell.length_c   1.000
_cell.angle_alpha   90.00
_cell.angle_beta   90.00
_cell.angle_gamma   90.00
#
_symmetry.space_group_name_H-M   'P 1'
#
loop_
_entity.id
_entity.type
_entity.pdbx_description
1 polymer ?
#
loop_
_entity_poly.entity_id
_entity_poly.type
_entity_poly.pdbx_seq_one_letter_code
_entity_poly.pdbx_strand_id
1 'polypeptide(L)'
;MKDSHNSKAEYAAEELVAEIGAAIMATELSLIYDRQNTIVYLKGWLDEAVKKSGKDQDSILLEAYGYAIDAVEYLLKDVDVDKILPKSILERAKTEGEKPEEKSEKESGKDKLPKASSSQTTLWGIGNRIDIIEINNQFNHEIDLLSKNKLPKNHIFKLGDPTEKLLAAGIPNLEIELSASRLLNKSKQEEHKFELTELRNLPILIQNPIAVFRSATQLGAFVVMLEIEKKGKPFVVALHLKAFGNNHINSIRSIHYRKARHLINWIKEKLLLWVDKEKALNWLSKQRYNSADVGYTIKSVTNIIKNFVNPNNESDNSLGRNSLGLVNL
;
A
#
# COMPACT_ATOMS: atom_id res chain seq x y z
N MET A 1 -12.79 43.00 -31.86
CA MET A 1 -12.64 41.56 -31.54
C MET A 1 -11.83 41.45 -30.27
N LYS A 2 -12.29 40.68 -29.28
CA LYS A 2 -11.53 40.37 -28.07
C LYS A 2 -11.28 38.85 -28.01
N ASP A 3 -10.03 38.49 -27.75
CA ASP A 3 -9.62 37.41 -26.86
C ASP A 3 -10.10 35.97 -27.17
N SER A 4 -10.01 35.54 -28.43
CA SER A 4 -10.18 34.12 -28.81
C SER A 4 -9.05 33.18 -28.35
N HIS A 5 -7.95 33.73 -27.82
CA HIS A 5 -6.82 32.96 -27.29
C HIS A 5 -6.95 32.67 -25.78
N ASN A 6 -7.62 33.53 -25.01
CA ASN A 6 -7.76 33.39 -23.56
C ASN A 6 -8.78 32.30 -23.21
N SER A 7 -9.93 32.29 -23.90
CA SER A 7 -10.98 31.29 -23.67
C SER A 7 -10.51 29.85 -23.89
N LYS A 8 -9.52 29.61 -24.77
CA LYS A 8 -8.90 28.29 -24.95
C LYS A 8 -7.86 27.93 -23.88
N ALA A 9 -7.49 28.84 -22.99
CA ALA A 9 -6.68 28.56 -21.80
C ALA A 9 -7.59 28.17 -20.64
N GLU A 10 -8.60 29.01 -20.38
CA GLU A 10 -9.66 28.79 -19.39
C GLU A 10 -10.34 27.44 -19.65
N TYR A 11 -10.83 27.19 -20.87
CA TYR A 11 -11.47 25.92 -21.26
C TYR A 11 -10.59 24.67 -21.03
N ALA A 12 -9.26 24.77 -21.17
CA ALA A 12 -8.37 23.62 -20.95
C ALA A 12 -8.16 23.32 -19.45
N ALA A 13 -8.19 24.35 -18.61
CA ALA A 13 -8.18 24.19 -17.16
C ALA A 13 -9.55 23.72 -16.63
N GLU A 14 -10.64 24.27 -17.16
CA GLU A 14 -12.03 23.90 -16.82
C GLU A 14 -12.31 22.42 -17.12
N GLU A 15 -11.94 21.91 -18.29
CA GLU A 15 -12.10 20.48 -18.63
C GLU A 15 -11.20 19.57 -17.76
N LEU A 16 -10.00 20.02 -17.37
CA LEU A 16 -9.14 19.29 -16.44
C LEU A 16 -9.77 19.21 -15.03
N VAL A 17 -10.32 20.31 -14.54
CA VAL A 17 -11.11 20.37 -13.29
C VAL A 17 -12.34 19.47 -13.37
N ALA A 18 -13.09 19.53 -14.48
CA ALA A 18 -14.32 18.75 -14.67
C ALA A 18 -14.07 17.23 -14.74
N GLU A 19 -13.01 16.78 -15.42
CA GLU A 19 -12.63 15.36 -15.48
C GLU A 19 -12.20 14.83 -14.10
N ILE A 20 -11.39 15.59 -13.36
CA ILE A 20 -10.96 15.24 -12.00
C ILE A 20 -12.18 15.21 -11.06
N GLY A 21 -13.03 16.24 -11.10
CA GLY A 21 -14.24 16.34 -10.29
C GLY A 21 -15.24 15.22 -10.58
N ALA A 22 -15.43 14.84 -11.85
CA ALA A 22 -16.30 13.74 -12.21
C ALA A 22 -15.77 12.38 -11.72
N ALA A 23 -14.45 12.16 -11.71
CA ALA A 23 -13.84 10.96 -11.15
C ALA A 23 -13.94 10.91 -9.62
N ILE A 24 -13.77 12.05 -8.93
CA ILE A 24 -13.97 12.15 -7.47
C ILE A 24 -15.45 11.91 -7.13
N MET A 25 -16.39 12.62 -7.77
CA MET A 25 -17.83 12.45 -7.54
C MET A 25 -18.31 11.01 -7.80
N ALA A 26 -17.82 10.37 -8.85
CA ALA A 26 -18.14 8.97 -9.10
C ALA A 26 -17.62 8.05 -7.99
N THR A 27 -16.46 8.36 -7.41
CA THR A 27 -15.91 7.62 -6.26
C THR A 27 -16.80 7.81 -5.02
N GLU A 28 -17.14 9.04 -4.65
CA GLU A 28 -18.02 9.35 -3.50
C GLU A 28 -19.41 8.70 -3.64
N LEU A 29 -20.00 8.75 -4.83
CA LEU A 29 -21.31 8.14 -5.12
C LEU A 29 -21.23 6.62 -5.42
N SER A 30 -20.06 5.98 -5.29
CA SER A 30 -19.82 4.57 -5.61
C SER A 30 -20.20 4.14 -7.04
N LEU A 31 -20.19 5.09 -7.98
CA LEU A 31 -20.46 4.91 -9.41
C LEU A 31 -19.21 4.45 -10.16
N ILE A 32 -19.40 3.70 -11.24
CA ILE A 32 -18.30 3.32 -12.14
C ILE A 32 -18.02 4.49 -13.09
N TYR A 33 -16.85 5.11 -12.94
CA TYR A 33 -16.34 6.09 -13.90
C TYR A 33 -15.65 5.38 -15.07
N ASP A 34 -16.35 5.24 -16.20
CA ASP A 34 -15.80 4.75 -17.47
C ASP A 34 -15.91 5.83 -18.56
N ARG A 35 -14.75 6.36 -18.99
CA ARG A 35 -14.64 7.33 -20.08
C ARG A 35 -13.50 6.91 -21.00
N GLN A 36 -13.82 6.79 -22.29
CA GLN A 36 -12.85 6.36 -23.30
C GLN A 36 -11.79 7.45 -23.53
N ASN A 37 -10.52 7.03 -23.63
CA ASN A 37 -9.37 7.88 -23.90
C ASN A 37 -9.03 8.96 -22.85
N THR A 38 -9.55 8.91 -21.61
CA THR A 38 -9.25 9.86 -20.51
C THR A 38 -7.76 10.20 -20.35
N ILE A 39 -6.85 9.22 -20.44
CA ILE A 39 -5.39 9.48 -20.32
C ILE A 39 -4.86 10.37 -21.46
N VAL A 40 -5.50 10.35 -22.64
CA VAL A 40 -5.14 11.22 -23.78
C VAL A 40 -5.67 12.63 -23.56
N TYR A 41 -6.92 12.76 -23.10
CA TYR A 41 -7.54 14.06 -22.80
C TYR A 41 -6.86 14.77 -21.63
N LEU A 42 -6.68 14.10 -20.49
CA LEU A 42 -5.97 14.64 -19.31
C LEU A 42 -4.58 15.19 -19.68
N LYS A 43 -3.82 14.47 -20.51
CA LYS A 43 -2.52 14.95 -20.99
C LYS A 43 -2.64 16.14 -21.92
N GLY A 44 -3.53 16.10 -22.91
CA GLY A 44 -3.75 17.20 -23.84
C GLY A 44 -4.19 18.50 -23.15
N TRP A 45 -5.03 18.40 -22.12
CA TRP A 45 -5.45 19.53 -21.29
C TRP A 45 -4.34 20.03 -20.38
N LEU A 46 -3.63 19.14 -19.66
CA LEU A 46 -2.50 19.50 -18.81
C LEU A 46 -1.37 20.19 -19.59
N ASP A 47 -0.95 19.62 -20.71
CA ASP A 47 0.16 20.15 -21.52
C ASP A 47 -0.19 21.52 -22.13
N GLU A 48 -1.45 21.74 -22.54
CA GLU A 48 -1.92 23.02 -23.07
C GLU A 48 -2.13 24.07 -21.95
N ALA A 49 -2.58 23.67 -20.75
CA ALA A 49 -2.69 24.53 -19.58
C ALA A 49 -1.33 25.00 -19.05
N VAL A 50 -0.34 24.09 -18.95
CA VAL A 50 1.06 24.39 -18.60
C VAL A 50 1.67 25.37 -19.60
N LYS A 51 1.57 25.06 -20.89
CA LYS A 51 2.09 25.88 -22.00
C LYS A 51 1.53 27.30 -22.05
N LYS A 52 0.33 27.54 -21.52
CA LYS A 52 -0.35 28.85 -21.52
C LYS A 52 -0.22 29.61 -20.21
N SER A 53 -0.21 28.92 -19.08
CA SER A 53 -0.05 29.53 -17.75
C SER A 53 1.41 29.90 -17.43
N GLY A 54 2.38 29.19 -18.01
CA GLY A 54 3.79 29.29 -17.63
C GLY A 54 4.12 28.65 -16.27
N LYS A 55 3.13 28.03 -15.61
CA LYS A 55 3.33 27.22 -14.40
C LYS A 55 3.81 25.82 -14.78
N ASP A 56 4.42 25.12 -13.83
CA ASP A 56 4.81 23.71 -13.98
C ASP A 56 3.60 22.76 -13.91
N GLN A 57 3.83 21.48 -14.26
CA GLN A 57 2.78 20.44 -14.27
C GLN A 57 2.21 20.15 -12.87
N ASP A 58 3.01 20.19 -11.80
CA ASP A 58 2.54 19.85 -10.45
C ASP A 58 1.68 21.00 -9.90
N SER A 59 2.07 22.25 -10.09
CA SER A 59 1.27 23.44 -9.74
C SER A 59 -0.11 23.43 -10.42
N ILE A 60 -0.17 23.12 -11.72
CA ILE A 60 -1.45 23.07 -12.46
C ILE A 60 -2.33 21.89 -12.01
N LEU A 61 -1.74 20.73 -11.71
CA LEU A 61 -2.49 19.59 -11.18
C LEU A 61 -3.03 19.86 -9.76
N LEU A 62 -2.28 20.54 -8.91
CA LEU A 62 -2.72 20.92 -7.56
C LEU A 62 -3.86 21.94 -7.60
N GLU A 63 -3.77 22.96 -8.45
CA GLU A 63 -4.84 23.94 -8.65
C GLU A 63 -6.12 23.28 -9.21
N ALA A 64 -5.98 22.44 -10.25
CA ALA A 64 -7.11 21.74 -10.84
C ALA A 64 -7.78 20.74 -9.87
N TYR A 65 -6.99 20.08 -9.01
CA TYR A 65 -7.49 19.18 -7.98
C TYR A 65 -8.23 19.93 -6.86
N GLY A 66 -7.75 21.12 -6.46
CA GLY A 66 -8.43 21.98 -5.49
C GLY A 66 -9.83 22.40 -5.97
N TYR A 67 -9.91 23.02 -7.15
CA TYR A 67 -11.20 23.42 -7.72
C TYR A 67 -12.14 22.23 -8.00
N ALA A 68 -11.58 21.04 -8.28
CA ALA A 68 -12.37 19.83 -8.44
C ALA A 68 -13.00 19.36 -7.12
N ILE A 69 -12.28 19.46 -5.98
CA ILE A 69 -12.86 19.20 -4.66
C ILE A 69 -13.97 20.21 -4.35
N ASP A 70 -13.70 21.51 -4.49
CA ASP A 70 -14.69 22.57 -4.21
C ASP A 70 -16.00 22.36 -4.99
N ALA A 71 -15.89 21.98 -6.27
CA ALA A 71 -17.03 21.67 -7.13
C ALA A 71 -17.80 20.42 -6.67
N VAL A 72 -17.12 19.36 -6.24
CA VAL A 72 -17.77 18.13 -5.76
C VAL A 72 -18.41 18.34 -4.39
N GLU A 73 -17.75 19.01 -3.45
CA GLU A 73 -18.34 19.37 -2.16
C GLU A 73 -19.60 20.22 -2.35
N TYR A 74 -19.56 21.22 -3.24
CA TYR A 74 -20.73 22.05 -3.57
C TYR A 74 -21.88 21.23 -4.15
N LEU A 75 -21.59 20.28 -5.05
CA LEU A 75 -22.61 19.46 -5.72
C LEU A 75 -23.19 18.34 -4.84
N LEU A 76 -22.47 17.89 -3.81
CA LEU A 76 -22.93 16.87 -2.86
C LEU A 76 -23.59 17.45 -1.59
N LYS A 77 -23.41 18.75 -1.33
CA LYS A 77 -23.78 19.45 -0.08
C LYS A 77 -25.21 19.19 0.43
N ASP A 78 -26.18 19.16 -0.48
CA ASP A 78 -27.61 18.98 -0.18
C ASP A 78 -28.16 17.63 -0.70
N VAL A 79 -27.27 16.67 -1.00
CA VAL A 79 -27.62 15.38 -1.60
C VAL A 79 -27.88 14.33 -0.52
N ASP A 80 -29.16 13.97 -0.37
CA ASP A 80 -29.58 12.85 0.47
C ASP A 80 -29.25 11.51 -0.21
N VAL A 81 -28.04 10.99 0.07
CA VAL A 81 -27.50 9.78 -0.56
C VAL A 81 -28.35 8.54 -0.24
N ASP A 82 -28.94 8.45 0.96
CA ASP A 82 -29.79 7.34 1.38
C ASP A 82 -31.09 7.24 0.55
N LYS A 83 -31.59 8.36 -0.01
CA LYS A 83 -32.71 8.36 -0.96
C LYS A 83 -32.32 7.97 -2.39
N ILE A 84 -31.04 8.03 -2.75
CA ILE A 84 -30.53 7.75 -4.10
C ILE A 84 -30.03 6.30 -4.23
N LEU A 85 -29.49 5.73 -3.15
CA LEU A 85 -28.99 4.35 -3.13
C LEU A 85 -30.12 3.33 -3.38
N PRO A 86 -29.97 2.43 -4.37
CA PRO A 86 -30.93 1.35 -4.59
C PRO A 86 -31.12 0.49 -3.34
N LYS A 87 -32.37 0.10 -3.04
CA LYS A 87 -32.72 -0.72 -1.86
C LYS A 87 -31.90 -2.01 -1.74
N SER A 88 -31.45 -2.59 -2.86
CA SER A 88 -30.58 -3.78 -2.92
C SER A 88 -29.14 -3.56 -2.42
N ILE A 89 -28.76 -2.32 -2.07
CA ILE A 89 -27.54 -1.97 -1.34
C ILE A 89 -27.87 -1.83 0.16
N LEU A 90 -28.89 -1.05 0.50
CA LEU A 90 -29.36 -0.84 1.88
C LEU A 90 -29.77 -2.14 2.60
N GLU A 91 -30.39 -3.08 1.90
CA GLU A 91 -30.71 -4.41 2.47
C GLU A 91 -29.46 -5.24 2.77
N ARG A 92 -28.39 -5.07 1.97
CA ARG A 92 -27.14 -5.84 2.09
C ARG A 92 -26.34 -5.44 3.33
N ALA A 93 -26.32 -4.14 3.63
CA ALA A 93 -25.72 -3.58 4.85
C ALA A 93 -26.41 -4.09 6.14
N LYS A 94 -27.70 -4.45 6.08
CA LYS A 94 -28.41 -5.03 7.23
C LYS A 94 -28.05 -6.50 7.46
N THR A 95 -27.91 -7.29 6.39
CA THR A 95 -27.63 -8.74 6.49
C THR A 95 -26.25 -9.08 7.08
N GLU A 96 -25.34 -8.12 7.20
CA GLU A 96 -24.03 -8.32 7.82
C GLU A 96 -24.03 -7.99 9.34
N GLY A 97 -25.12 -7.44 9.88
CA GLY A 97 -25.21 -7.00 11.27
C GLY A 97 -25.70 -8.05 12.29
N GLU A 98 -26.31 -9.15 11.86
CA GLU A 98 -26.94 -10.14 12.75
C GLU A 98 -26.29 -11.53 12.62
N LYS A 99 -25.69 -12.02 13.72
CA LYS A 99 -25.38 -13.44 13.96
C LYS A 99 -26.06 -13.90 15.26
N PRO A 100 -26.66 -15.10 15.31
CA PRO A 100 -27.35 -15.57 16.53
C PRO A 100 -26.40 -15.91 17.68
N GLU A 101 -26.89 -15.77 18.92
CA GLU A 101 -26.23 -16.33 20.11
C GLU A 101 -26.38 -17.85 20.14
N GLU A 102 -25.28 -18.58 20.30
CA GLU A 102 -25.29 -20.05 20.43
C GLU A 102 -25.08 -20.47 21.89
N LYS A 103 -25.82 -21.50 22.34
CA LYS A 103 -25.91 -21.87 23.77
C LYS A 103 -24.80 -22.82 24.19
N SER A 104 -24.36 -22.67 25.45
CA SER A 104 -23.28 -23.47 26.03
C SER A 104 -23.74 -24.85 26.51
N GLU A 105 -23.05 -25.90 26.10
CA GLU A 105 -23.00 -27.20 26.80
C GLU A 105 -21.57 -27.48 27.32
N LYS A 106 -21.45 -28.47 28.21
CA LYS A 106 -20.21 -28.79 28.95
C LYS A 106 -19.87 -30.27 28.83
N GLU A 107 -18.60 -30.57 28.57
CA GLU A 107 -17.76 -31.50 29.37
C GLU A 107 -16.31 -31.36 28.87
N SER A 108 -15.32 -31.06 29.71
CA SER A 108 -14.70 -31.80 30.83
C SER A 108 -13.55 -32.72 30.38
N GLY A 109 -12.35 -32.39 30.85
CA GLY A 109 -11.09 -33.05 30.55
C GLY A 109 -9.97 -32.19 31.12
N LYS A 110 -9.13 -32.76 32.01
CA LYS A 110 -8.09 -32.02 32.74
C LYS A 110 -6.72 -32.52 32.33
N ASP A 111 -5.76 -31.62 32.14
CA ASP A 111 -4.40 -31.90 32.62
C ASP A 111 -3.57 -30.65 32.94
N LYS A 112 -2.32 -30.84 33.39
CA LYS A 112 -1.49 -29.87 34.15
C LYS A 112 -0.02 -29.89 33.68
N LEU A 113 0.79 -28.83 33.76
CA LEU A 113 0.59 -27.39 34.08
C LEU A 113 1.55 -26.58 33.14
N PRO A 114 2.36 -25.53 33.47
CA PRO A 114 2.60 -24.74 34.70
C PRO A 114 1.90 -23.37 34.68
N LYS A 115 2.30 -22.45 35.58
CA LYS A 115 1.95 -21.02 35.57
C LYS A 115 3.19 -20.18 35.28
N ALA A 116 3.05 -19.10 34.52
CA ALA A 116 4.04 -18.03 34.39
C ALA A 116 3.34 -16.65 34.43
N SER A 117 4.10 -15.59 34.71
CA SER A 117 3.64 -14.26 35.15
C SER A 117 2.57 -13.60 34.25
N SER A 118 1.71 -12.80 34.88
CA SER A 118 0.66 -12.02 34.23
C SER A 118 1.18 -10.76 33.53
N SER A 119 0.85 -10.64 32.24
CA SER A 119 0.59 -9.36 31.55
C SER A 119 -0.70 -9.53 30.76
N GLN A 120 -1.56 -8.51 30.72
CA GLN A 120 -2.86 -8.62 30.06
C GLN A 120 -2.72 -8.62 28.53
N THR A 121 -2.66 -9.81 27.93
CA THR A 121 -2.85 -9.96 26.48
C THR A 121 -4.30 -9.64 26.13
N THR A 122 -4.53 -8.52 25.45
CA THR A 122 -5.85 -8.17 24.90
C THR A 122 -6.29 -9.18 23.84
N LEU A 123 -7.59 -9.46 23.77
CA LEU A 123 -8.16 -10.57 22.97
C LEU A 123 -7.78 -10.49 21.48
N TRP A 124 -7.71 -9.27 20.95
CA TRP A 124 -7.23 -8.93 19.60
C TRP A 124 -5.83 -9.47 19.27
N GLY A 125 -4.94 -9.56 20.27
CA GLY A 125 -3.56 -10.00 20.08
C GLY A 125 -3.38 -11.51 19.92
N ILE A 126 -4.46 -12.30 20.00
CA ILE A 126 -4.45 -13.77 19.84
C ILE A 126 -5.12 -14.18 18.52
N GLY A 127 -6.29 -13.62 18.17
CA GLY A 127 -6.99 -13.91 16.91
C GLY A 127 -6.08 -13.70 15.68
N ASN A 128 -5.64 -12.46 15.47
CA ASN A 128 -4.74 -12.09 14.37
C ASN A 128 -3.45 -12.93 14.28
N ARG A 129 -3.00 -13.58 15.37
CA ARG A 129 -1.84 -14.50 15.36
C ARG A 129 -2.21 -15.90 14.88
N ILE A 130 -3.40 -16.39 15.22
CA ILE A 130 -3.92 -17.68 14.72
C ILE A 130 -4.18 -17.55 13.22
N ASP A 131 -4.86 -16.48 12.81
CA ASP A 131 -5.24 -16.23 11.41
C ASP A 131 -4.00 -16.16 10.49
N ILE A 132 -2.97 -15.40 10.87
CA ILE A 132 -1.74 -15.33 10.05
C ILE A 132 -0.95 -16.63 10.03
N ILE A 133 -1.04 -17.47 11.07
CA ILE A 133 -0.42 -18.81 11.05
C ILE A 133 -1.16 -19.74 10.09
N GLU A 134 -2.50 -19.69 10.04
CA GLU A 134 -3.30 -20.46 9.10
C GLU A 134 -3.06 -20.01 7.65
N ILE A 135 -3.15 -18.71 7.36
CA ILE A 135 -2.82 -18.11 6.06
C ILE A 135 -1.41 -18.51 5.61
N ASN A 136 -0.44 -18.51 6.53
CA ASN A 136 0.94 -18.90 6.25
C ASN A 136 1.08 -20.41 5.95
N ASN A 137 0.32 -21.27 6.64
CA ASN A 137 0.30 -22.71 6.39
C ASN A 137 -0.38 -23.04 5.05
N GLN A 138 -1.49 -22.36 4.71
CA GLN A 138 -2.12 -22.44 3.40
C GLN A 138 -1.13 -22.00 2.30
N PHE A 139 -0.50 -20.82 2.45
CA PHE A 139 0.48 -20.32 1.48
C PHE A 139 1.63 -21.32 1.25
N ASN A 140 2.18 -21.90 2.33
CA ASN A 140 3.23 -22.92 2.23
C ASN A 140 2.77 -24.17 1.47
N HIS A 141 1.53 -24.62 1.69
CA HIS A 141 0.94 -25.74 0.94
C HIS A 141 0.72 -25.39 -0.53
N GLU A 142 0.20 -24.19 -0.83
CA GLU A 142 -0.02 -23.72 -2.19
C GLU A 142 1.29 -23.52 -2.98
N ILE A 143 2.39 -23.11 -2.33
CA ILE A 143 3.74 -23.10 -2.92
C ILE A 143 4.21 -24.53 -3.26
N ASP A 144 3.95 -25.50 -2.38
CA ASP A 144 4.25 -26.91 -2.64
C ASP A 144 3.39 -27.50 -3.78
N LEU A 145 2.16 -27.01 -3.99
CA LEU A 145 1.34 -27.34 -5.16
C LEU A 145 1.82 -26.62 -6.43
N LEU A 146 2.24 -25.36 -6.33
CA LEU A 146 2.76 -24.55 -7.44
C LEU A 146 4.03 -25.17 -8.04
N SER A 147 4.97 -25.62 -7.18
CA SER A 147 6.19 -26.30 -7.62
C SER A 147 5.91 -27.61 -8.37
N LYS A 148 4.78 -28.26 -8.08
CA LYS A 148 4.30 -29.50 -8.72
C LYS A 148 3.37 -29.22 -9.92
N ASN A 149 3.18 -27.96 -10.32
CA ASN A 149 2.21 -27.50 -11.32
C ASN A 149 0.76 -27.95 -11.07
N LYS A 150 0.37 -28.12 -9.79
CA LYS A 150 -0.98 -28.55 -9.36
C LYS A 150 -1.92 -27.40 -8.98
N LEU A 151 -1.45 -26.16 -9.03
CA LEU A 151 -2.21 -24.97 -8.67
C LEU A 151 -2.98 -24.40 -9.90
N PRO A 152 -4.20 -23.86 -9.75
CA PRO A 152 -4.93 -23.27 -10.87
C PRO A 152 -4.16 -22.16 -11.60
N LYS A 153 -4.32 -22.08 -12.93
CA LYS A 153 -3.55 -21.16 -13.81
C LYS A 153 -3.64 -19.68 -13.40
N ASN A 154 -4.78 -19.27 -12.84
CA ASN A 154 -5.05 -17.91 -12.38
C ASN A 154 -5.09 -17.78 -10.85
N HIS A 155 -4.53 -18.75 -10.10
CA HIS A 155 -4.56 -18.75 -8.64
C HIS A 155 -3.98 -17.46 -8.05
N ILE A 156 -4.63 -16.99 -6.99
CA ILE A 156 -4.23 -15.83 -6.20
C ILE A 156 -3.91 -16.34 -4.80
N PHE A 157 -2.65 -16.20 -4.39
CA PHE A 157 -2.28 -16.33 -2.99
C PHE A 157 -2.83 -15.13 -2.23
N LYS A 158 -3.59 -15.40 -1.15
CA LYS A 158 -3.91 -14.43 -0.11
C LYS A 158 -2.81 -14.46 0.95
N LEU A 159 -2.38 -13.30 1.43
CA LEU A 159 -1.30 -13.15 2.42
C LEU A 159 -1.76 -12.46 3.72
N GLY A 160 -3.07 -12.21 3.84
CA GLY A 160 -3.70 -11.52 4.97
C GLY A 160 -3.66 -10.00 4.84
N ASP A 161 -4.32 -9.33 5.79
CA ASP A 161 -4.37 -7.88 5.87
C ASP A 161 -3.10 -7.29 6.52
N PRO A 162 -2.76 -6.03 6.27
CA PRO A 162 -1.48 -5.47 6.70
C PRO A 162 -1.44 -5.26 8.22
N THR A 163 -0.42 -5.82 8.88
CA THR A 163 -0.14 -5.51 10.29
C THR A 163 0.16 -4.02 10.51
N GLU A 164 0.00 -3.59 11.76
CA GLU A 164 0.50 -2.32 12.33
C GLU A 164 1.81 -1.79 11.73
N LYS A 165 2.80 -2.65 11.46
CA LYS A 165 4.11 -2.25 10.89
C LYS A 165 4.01 -1.74 9.45
N LEU A 166 3.04 -2.26 8.70
CA LEU A 166 2.73 -1.90 7.32
C LEU A 166 1.76 -0.71 7.29
N LEU A 167 0.76 -0.70 8.17
CA LEU A 167 -0.17 0.44 8.35
C LEU A 167 0.59 1.72 8.75
N ALA A 168 1.51 1.64 9.72
CA ALA A 168 2.40 2.74 10.09
C ALA A 168 3.26 3.25 8.92
N ALA A 169 3.57 2.40 7.93
CA ALA A 169 4.28 2.80 6.72
C ALA A 169 3.38 3.45 5.65
N GLY A 170 2.08 3.63 5.93
CA GLY A 170 1.10 4.18 5.00
C GLY A 170 0.54 3.19 3.97
N ILE A 171 0.76 1.88 4.16
CA ILE A 171 0.13 0.86 3.31
C ILE A 171 -1.37 0.79 3.66
N PRO A 172 -2.30 0.95 2.71
CA PRO A 172 -3.74 0.93 2.99
C PRO A 172 -4.20 -0.38 3.65
N ASN A 173 -5.17 -0.33 4.56
CA ASN A 173 -5.70 -1.51 5.25
C ASN A 173 -6.58 -2.37 4.31
N LEU A 174 -5.95 -3.15 3.45
CA LEU A 174 -6.55 -3.98 2.41
C LEU A 174 -5.74 -5.27 2.22
N GLU A 175 -6.41 -6.37 1.87
CA GLU A 175 -5.79 -7.68 1.73
C GLU A 175 -4.59 -7.68 0.77
N ILE A 176 -3.51 -8.34 1.18
CA ILE A 176 -2.28 -8.49 0.40
C ILE A 176 -2.40 -9.72 -0.51
N GLU A 177 -2.26 -9.52 -1.82
CA GLU A 177 -2.40 -10.59 -2.83
C GLU A 177 -1.15 -10.78 -3.70
N LEU A 178 -0.88 -12.04 -4.07
CA LEU A 178 0.10 -12.41 -5.10
C LEU A 178 -0.50 -13.39 -6.12
N SER A 179 -0.48 -13.01 -7.40
CA SER A 179 -0.87 -13.94 -8.47
C SER A 179 0.22 -15.00 -8.72
N ALA A 180 -0.17 -16.27 -8.75
CA ALA A 180 0.72 -17.40 -8.95
C ALA A 180 1.44 -17.38 -10.31
N SER A 181 0.78 -16.91 -11.38
CA SER A 181 1.40 -16.76 -12.69
C SER A 181 2.47 -15.66 -12.70
N ARG A 182 2.24 -14.54 -11.98
CA ARG A 182 3.25 -13.50 -11.76
C ARG A 182 4.44 -14.04 -10.98
N LEU A 183 4.20 -14.83 -9.94
CA LEU A 183 5.26 -15.46 -9.14
C LEU A 183 6.11 -16.43 -9.99
N LEU A 184 5.48 -17.35 -10.73
CA LEU A 184 6.17 -18.27 -11.64
C LEU A 184 6.99 -17.55 -12.72
N ASN A 185 6.49 -16.41 -13.22
CA ASN A 185 7.22 -15.62 -14.20
C ASN A 185 8.42 -14.90 -13.57
N LYS A 186 8.31 -14.44 -12.31
CA LYS A 186 9.41 -13.76 -11.59
C LYS A 186 10.52 -14.71 -11.15
N SER A 187 10.20 -15.89 -10.61
CA SER A 187 11.22 -16.89 -10.19
C SER A 187 12.09 -17.40 -11.35
N LYS A 188 11.58 -17.31 -12.59
CA LYS A 188 12.25 -17.74 -13.82
C LYS A 188 13.04 -16.65 -14.54
N GLN A 189 12.97 -15.37 -14.16
CA GLN A 189 13.75 -14.32 -14.82
C GLN A 189 15.24 -14.44 -14.47
N GLU A 190 16.12 -14.37 -15.47
CA GLU A 190 17.56 -14.62 -15.28
C GLU A 190 18.20 -13.67 -14.25
N GLU A 191 17.89 -12.37 -14.30
CA GLU A 191 18.40 -11.39 -13.33
C GLU A 191 17.92 -11.63 -11.88
N HIS A 192 16.83 -12.39 -11.69
CA HIS A 192 16.11 -12.51 -10.43
C HIS A 192 15.81 -13.97 -10.07
N LYS A 193 16.59 -14.95 -10.55
CA LYS A 193 16.33 -16.38 -10.32
C LYS A 193 16.36 -16.74 -8.83
N PHE A 194 15.23 -17.20 -8.31
CA PHE A 194 15.04 -17.77 -6.97
C PHE A 194 14.12 -19.00 -7.05
N GLU A 195 14.28 -19.93 -6.12
CA GLU A 195 13.42 -21.11 -5.99
C GLU A 195 12.15 -20.76 -5.20
N LEU A 196 11.01 -21.36 -5.54
CA LEU A 196 9.74 -21.08 -4.84
C LEU A 196 9.78 -21.46 -3.36
N THR A 197 10.62 -22.43 -3.01
CA THR A 197 10.95 -22.86 -1.64
C THR A 197 11.58 -21.75 -0.79
N GLU A 198 12.30 -20.80 -1.39
CA GLU A 198 12.88 -19.63 -0.71
C GLU A 198 11.80 -18.65 -0.21
N LEU A 199 10.55 -18.80 -0.69
CA LEU A 199 9.41 -18.01 -0.24
C LEU A 199 8.60 -18.67 0.88
N ARG A 200 9.03 -19.81 1.44
CA ARG A 200 8.30 -20.38 2.58
C ARG A 200 8.21 -19.36 3.73
N ASN A 201 7.02 -19.25 4.28
CA ASN A 201 6.59 -18.24 5.24
C ASN A 201 6.51 -16.79 4.74
N LEU A 202 6.33 -16.56 3.43
CA LEU A 202 6.20 -15.19 2.87
C LEU A 202 5.14 -14.31 3.57
N PRO A 203 3.95 -14.79 3.96
CA PRO A 203 2.99 -13.97 4.72
C PRO A 203 3.59 -13.46 6.04
N ILE A 204 4.10 -14.36 6.90
CA ILE A 204 4.73 -13.98 8.18
C ILE A 204 5.91 -13.01 7.98
N LEU A 205 6.68 -13.18 6.91
CA LEU A 205 7.84 -12.32 6.60
C LEU A 205 7.44 -10.93 6.12
N ILE A 206 6.39 -10.80 5.29
CA ILE A 206 5.84 -9.49 4.88
C ILE A 206 5.25 -8.76 6.09
N GLN A 207 4.59 -9.48 6.99
CA GLN A 207 4.07 -8.96 8.26
C GLN A 207 5.16 -8.60 9.29
N ASN A 208 6.41 -9.01 9.07
CA ASN A 208 7.54 -8.75 9.97
C ASN A 208 8.78 -8.24 9.22
N PRO A 209 8.65 -7.10 8.51
CA PRO A 209 9.71 -6.61 7.64
C PRO A 209 10.91 -6.08 8.42
N ILE A 210 12.03 -5.94 7.73
CA ILE A 210 13.19 -5.18 8.23
C ILE A 210 12.96 -3.68 8.01
N ALA A 211 12.36 -3.31 6.88
CA ALA A 211 12.06 -1.93 6.53
C ALA A 211 10.94 -1.85 5.48
N VAL A 212 10.23 -0.72 5.44
CA VAL A 212 9.30 -0.35 4.37
C VAL A 212 9.75 0.97 3.75
N PHE A 213 9.75 1.03 2.42
CA PHE A 213 10.17 2.19 1.63
C PHE A 213 9.06 2.68 0.71
N ARG A 214 9.04 3.98 0.41
CA ARG A 214 8.37 4.55 -0.77
C ARG A 214 9.10 4.07 -2.02
N SER A 215 8.36 3.65 -3.05
CA SER A 215 8.96 3.24 -4.32
C SER A 215 9.57 4.43 -5.06
N ALA A 216 10.87 4.36 -5.35
CA ALA A 216 11.61 5.41 -6.05
C ALA A 216 11.23 5.57 -7.54
N THR A 217 10.41 4.67 -8.09
CA THR A 217 10.08 4.63 -9.53
C THR A 217 8.59 4.48 -9.82
N GLN A 218 7.73 4.56 -8.80
CA GLN A 218 6.28 4.43 -8.95
C GLN A 218 5.58 5.15 -7.79
N LEU A 219 4.85 6.22 -8.11
CA LEU A 219 3.99 6.90 -7.14
C LEU A 219 2.91 5.94 -6.62
N GLY A 220 2.58 6.04 -5.32
CA GLY A 220 1.60 5.19 -4.66
C GLY A 220 2.01 3.73 -4.42
N ALA A 221 3.28 3.36 -4.67
CA ALA A 221 3.79 2.02 -4.42
C ALA A 221 4.83 1.98 -3.29
N PHE A 222 4.91 0.83 -2.63
CA PHE A 222 5.76 0.56 -1.47
C PHE A 222 6.72 -0.58 -1.78
N VAL A 223 7.89 -0.58 -1.15
CA VAL A 223 8.85 -1.69 -1.20
C VAL A 223 9.14 -2.18 0.21
N VAL A 224 8.74 -3.41 0.50
CA VAL A 224 8.91 -4.09 1.78
C VAL A 224 10.19 -4.94 1.71
N MET A 225 11.10 -4.74 2.66
CA MET A 225 12.35 -5.49 2.79
C MET A 225 12.17 -6.63 3.79
N LEU A 226 12.43 -7.87 3.37
CA LEU A 226 12.19 -9.06 4.19
C LEU A 226 13.47 -9.58 4.86
N GLU A 227 13.30 -10.40 5.89
CA GLU A 227 14.38 -11.13 6.58
C GLU A 227 14.80 -12.41 5.82
N ILE A 228 14.95 -12.29 4.49
CA ILE A 228 15.59 -13.28 3.62
C ILE A 228 16.79 -12.60 2.95
N GLU A 229 17.96 -13.23 2.97
CA GLU A 229 19.17 -12.75 2.27
C GLU A 229 19.85 -13.86 1.47
N LYS A 230 20.39 -13.54 0.28
CA LYS A 230 21.20 -14.45 -0.53
C LYS A 230 22.41 -13.72 -1.10
N LYS A 231 23.61 -14.05 -0.61
CA LYS A 231 24.89 -13.45 -1.02
C LYS A 231 24.96 -11.91 -0.86
N GLY A 232 24.60 -11.36 0.31
CA GLY A 232 24.62 -9.91 0.57
C GLY A 232 23.48 -9.15 -0.13
N LYS A 233 22.45 -9.84 -0.60
CA LYS A 233 21.27 -9.23 -1.23
C LYS A 233 20.05 -9.54 -0.36
N PRO A 234 19.42 -8.54 0.29
CA PRO A 234 18.12 -8.75 0.93
C PRO A 234 17.05 -8.99 -0.14
N PHE A 235 16.02 -9.73 0.23
CA PHE A 235 14.83 -9.95 -0.59
C PHE A 235 13.82 -8.83 -0.40
N VAL A 236 13.17 -8.38 -1.49
CA VAL A 236 12.19 -7.29 -1.44
C VAL A 236 10.91 -7.63 -2.20
N VAL A 237 9.80 -7.09 -1.70
CA VAL A 237 8.46 -7.22 -2.24
C VAL A 237 7.95 -5.81 -2.58
N ALA A 238 7.50 -5.60 -3.81
CA ALA A 238 6.90 -4.34 -4.25
C ALA A 238 5.37 -4.45 -4.21
N LEU A 239 4.75 -3.71 -3.29
CA LEU A 239 3.30 -3.59 -3.14
C LEU A 239 2.80 -2.38 -3.92
N HIS A 240 1.75 -2.55 -4.72
CA HIS A 240 1.03 -1.45 -5.34
C HIS A 240 -0.45 -1.65 -5.05
N LEU A 241 -1.16 -0.58 -4.70
CA LEU A 241 -2.61 -0.58 -4.72
C LEU A 241 -3.10 -1.04 -6.11
N LYS A 242 -4.14 -1.86 -6.15
CA LYS A 242 -4.82 -2.23 -7.38
C LYS A 242 -6.33 -2.18 -7.19
N ALA A 243 -7.00 -1.38 -8.02
CA ALA A 243 -8.44 -1.44 -8.21
C ALA A 243 -8.86 -2.59 -9.15
N PHE A 244 -10.04 -3.15 -8.89
CA PHE A 244 -10.73 -4.18 -9.65
C PHE A 244 -12.24 -3.89 -9.56
N GLY A 245 -12.73 -2.91 -10.34
CA GLY A 245 -14.02 -2.29 -10.04
C GLY A 245 -13.95 -1.61 -8.68
N ASN A 246 -15.00 -1.76 -7.86
CA ASN A 246 -15.06 -1.19 -6.50
C ASN A 246 -14.06 -1.84 -5.52
N ASN A 247 -13.60 -3.07 -5.77
CA ASN A 247 -12.65 -3.77 -4.89
C ASN A 247 -11.21 -3.25 -5.05
N HIS A 248 -10.56 -2.97 -3.93
CA HIS A 248 -9.18 -2.51 -3.85
C HIS A 248 -8.33 -3.50 -3.04
N ILE A 249 -7.09 -3.76 -3.49
CA ILE A 249 -6.17 -4.72 -2.88
C ILE A 249 -4.71 -4.22 -2.84
N ASN A 250 -3.91 -4.76 -1.93
CA ASN A 250 -2.46 -4.57 -1.90
C ASN A 250 -1.76 -5.63 -2.79
N SER A 251 -1.72 -5.40 -4.10
CA SER A 251 -1.20 -6.38 -5.07
C SER A 251 0.33 -6.36 -5.16
N ILE A 252 0.97 -7.49 -4.86
CA ILE A 252 2.41 -7.70 -5.04
C ILE A 252 2.73 -7.71 -6.55
N ARG A 253 3.47 -6.69 -7.03
CA ARG A 253 3.84 -6.52 -8.45
C ARG A 253 5.24 -7.03 -8.77
N SER A 254 6.16 -7.04 -7.81
CA SER A 254 7.50 -7.61 -7.97
C SER A 254 7.99 -8.24 -6.67
N ILE A 255 8.83 -9.26 -6.80
CA ILE A 255 9.35 -10.06 -5.70
C ILE A 255 10.72 -10.61 -6.14
N HIS A 256 11.81 -10.16 -5.52
CA HIS A 256 13.19 -10.43 -5.99
C HIS A 256 14.29 -10.03 -4.99
N TYR A 257 15.51 -10.53 -5.20
CA TYR A 257 16.72 -10.07 -4.49
C TYR A 257 17.20 -8.69 -4.98
N ARG A 258 17.40 -7.73 -4.07
CA ARG A 258 17.88 -6.38 -4.38
C ARG A 258 19.37 -6.22 -4.03
N LYS A 259 20.14 -5.50 -4.85
CA LYS A 259 21.54 -5.15 -4.50
C LYS A 259 21.52 -4.18 -3.30
N ALA A 260 22.27 -4.48 -2.23
CA ALA A 260 22.29 -3.69 -0.99
C ALA A 260 22.51 -2.18 -1.20
N ARG A 261 23.30 -1.79 -2.23
CA ARG A 261 23.52 -0.37 -2.56
C ARG A 261 22.24 0.40 -2.89
N HIS A 262 21.21 -0.24 -3.44
CA HIS A 262 19.93 0.42 -3.72
C HIS A 262 19.17 0.74 -2.43
N LEU A 263 19.19 -0.16 -1.43
CA LEU A 263 18.51 0.12 -0.15
C LEU A 263 19.25 1.20 0.64
N ILE A 264 20.59 1.16 0.65
CA ILE A 264 21.45 2.21 1.20
C ILE A 264 21.17 3.56 0.55
N ASN A 265 21.02 3.60 -0.78
CA ASN A 265 20.60 4.79 -1.52
C ASN A 265 19.21 5.27 -1.08
N TRP A 266 18.20 4.39 -1.05
CA TRP A 266 16.83 4.74 -0.63
C TRP A 266 16.76 5.30 0.81
N ILE A 267 17.62 4.86 1.73
CA ILE A 267 17.73 5.47 3.07
C ILE A 267 18.34 6.88 3.00
N LYS A 268 19.39 7.11 2.19
CA LYS A 268 19.97 8.45 1.95
C LYS A 268 18.99 9.40 1.25
N GLU A 269 18.20 8.87 0.33
CA GLU A 269 17.17 9.55 -0.47
C GLU A 269 15.87 9.79 0.33
N LYS A 270 15.86 9.52 1.65
CA LYS A 270 14.73 9.70 2.58
C LYS A 270 13.45 8.94 2.18
N LEU A 271 13.58 7.82 1.47
CA LEU A 271 12.45 6.98 1.06
C LEU A 271 12.01 5.97 2.15
N LEU A 272 12.70 5.90 3.29
CA LEU A 272 12.36 5.03 4.42
C LEU A 272 11.07 5.53 5.10
N LEU A 273 10.09 4.64 5.28
CA LEU A 273 8.79 4.94 5.90
C LEU A 273 8.62 4.25 7.26
N TRP A 274 9.18 3.05 7.41
CA TRP A 274 9.17 2.28 8.67
C TRP A 274 10.41 1.40 8.75
N VAL A 275 10.97 1.17 9.95
CA VAL A 275 12.15 0.34 10.16
C VAL A 275 12.13 -0.47 11.47
N ASP A 276 12.54 -1.73 11.39
CA ASP A 276 13.02 -2.51 12.54
C ASP A 276 14.51 -2.15 12.73
N LYS A 277 14.80 -1.31 13.73
CA LYS A 277 16.15 -0.76 13.92
C LYS A 277 17.20 -1.84 14.18
N GLU A 278 16.85 -2.91 14.91
CA GLU A 278 17.80 -3.97 15.25
C GLU A 278 18.11 -4.81 14.01
N LYS A 279 17.08 -5.26 13.29
CA LYS A 279 17.27 -6.03 12.04
C LYS A 279 17.96 -5.21 10.96
N ALA A 280 17.62 -3.92 10.81
CA ALA A 280 18.21 -3.06 9.80
C ALA A 280 19.70 -2.78 10.07
N LEU A 281 20.09 -2.55 11.34
CA LEU A 281 21.50 -2.38 11.71
C LEU A 281 22.28 -3.70 11.63
N ASN A 282 21.68 -4.83 12.01
CA ASN A 282 22.25 -6.18 11.87
C ASN A 282 22.40 -6.61 10.40
N TRP A 283 21.50 -6.16 9.51
CA TRP A 283 21.67 -6.32 8.07
C TRP A 283 22.78 -5.42 7.53
N LEU A 284 22.80 -4.14 7.92
CA LEU A 284 23.77 -3.14 7.43
C LEU A 284 25.21 -3.51 7.78
N SER A 285 25.46 -4.02 8.99
CA SER A 285 26.80 -4.41 9.46
C SER A 285 27.42 -5.58 8.68
N LYS A 286 26.59 -6.42 8.04
CA LYS A 286 27.03 -7.55 7.20
C LYS A 286 27.47 -7.12 5.80
N GLN A 287 27.14 -5.90 5.37
CA GLN A 287 27.35 -5.45 3.99
C GLN A 287 28.82 -5.08 3.74
N ARG A 288 29.55 -5.96 3.06
CA ARG A 288 30.97 -5.75 2.71
C ARG A 288 31.12 -4.71 1.60
N TYR A 289 31.93 -3.68 1.85
CA TYR A 289 32.25 -2.63 0.90
C TYR A 289 33.73 -2.23 0.93
N ASN A 290 34.40 -2.30 -0.23
CA ASN A 290 35.85 -2.19 -0.34
C ASN A 290 36.33 -0.76 -0.72
N SER A 291 35.79 0.30 -0.10
CA SER A 291 36.26 1.69 -0.34
C SER A 291 35.92 2.65 0.82
N ALA A 292 36.81 3.61 1.07
CA ALA A 292 36.71 4.59 2.16
C ALA A 292 35.47 5.50 2.05
N ASP A 293 35.11 5.93 0.84
CA ASP A 293 33.92 6.74 0.55
C ASP A 293 32.61 6.01 0.97
N VAL A 294 32.61 4.67 0.88
CA VAL A 294 31.48 3.87 1.34
C VAL A 294 31.45 3.77 2.87
N GLY A 295 32.59 3.84 3.56
CA GLY A 295 32.64 3.91 5.02
C GLY A 295 31.91 5.13 5.59
N TYR A 296 32.07 6.30 4.96
CA TYR A 296 31.29 7.49 5.30
C TYR A 296 29.78 7.29 5.03
N THR A 297 29.44 6.68 3.89
CA THR A 297 28.05 6.33 3.55
C THR A 297 27.41 5.37 4.57
N ILE A 298 28.10 4.32 5.01
CA ILE A 298 27.58 3.38 6.02
C ILE A 298 27.37 4.08 7.38
N LYS A 299 28.30 4.95 7.80
CA LYS A 299 28.16 5.74 9.03
C LYS A 299 26.96 6.70 8.96
N SER A 300 26.75 7.34 7.80
CA SER A 300 25.59 8.21 7.55
C SER A 300 24.26 7.42 7.63
N VAL A 301 24.15 6.30 6.91
CA VAL A 301 22.96 5.42 6.95
C VAL A 301 22.70 4.85 8.35
N THR A 302 23.75 4.47 9.08
CA THR A 302 23.66 4.02 10.48
C THR A 302 23.01 5.09 11.37
N ASN A 303 23.40 6.35 11.22
CA ASN A 303 22.82 7.45 11.98
C ASN A 303 21.36 7.72 11.57
N ILE A 304 21.03 7.64 10.28
CA ILE A 304 19.64 7.77 9.80
C ILE A 304 18.75 6.70 10.45
N ILE A 305 19.14 5.40 10.40
CA ILE A 305 18.35 4.31 11.01
C ILE A 305 18.19 4.50 12.52
N LYS A 306 19.25 4.86 13.24
CA LYS A 306 19.20 5.09 14.69
C LYS A 306 18.23 6.23 15.05
N ASN A 307 18.29 7.33 14.31
CA ASN A 307 17.52 8.54 14.59
C ASN A 307 16.12 8.53 13.94
N PHE A 308 15.81 7.55 13.09
CA PHE A 308 14.48 7.41 12.48
C PHE A 308 13.41 7.20 13.56
N VAL A 309 12.27 7.87 13.43
CA VAL A 309 11.10 7.66 14.28
C VAL A 309 10.05 7.00 13.38
N ASN A 310 9.65 5.77 13.73
CA ASN A 310 8.54 5.13 13.04
C ASN A 310 7.25 5.92 13.33
N PRO A 311 6.33 6.07 12.37
CA PRO A 311 5.00 6.60 12.66
C PRO A 311 4.30 5.77 13.74
N ASN A 312 3.57 6.45 14.63
CA ASN A 312 2.76 5.81 15.65
C ASN A 312 1.39 5.41 15.07
N ASN A 313 0.83 4.31 15.57
CA ASN A 313 -0.54 3.89 15.25
C ASN A 313 -1.59 4.65 16.09
N GLU A 314 -1.16 5.27 17.19
CA GLU A 314 -2.00 6.15 18.01
C GLU A 314 -1.84 7.60 17.56
N SER A 315 -2.99 8.29 17.45
CA SER A 315 -3.14 9.63 16.87
C SER A 315 -2.57 9.80 15.45
N ASP A 316 -3.34 9.33 14.46
CA ASP A 316 -3.81 10.30 13.48
C ASP A 316 -5.27 10.10 13.04
N ASN A 317 -6.18 10.23 14.00
CA ASN A 317 -7.61 10.44 13.74
C ASN A 317 -7.92 11.96 13.83
N SER A 318 -6.98 12.79 13.36
CA SER A 318 -6.87 14.22 13.67
C SER A 318 -6.57 15.11 12.46
N LEU A 319 -5.68 14.72 11.54
CA LEU A 319 -5.43 15.44 10.28
C LEU A 319 -6.56 15.29 9.25
N GLY A 320 -7.67 14.63 9.62
CA GLY A 320 -8.96 14.78 8.95
C GLY A 320 -9.56 16.19 9.05
N ARG A 321 -9.04 17.07 9.94
CA ARG A 321 -9.35 18.51 9.93
C ARG A 321 -8.12 19.36 10.28
N ASN A 322 -7.96 20.48 9.56
CA ASN A 322 -7.05 21.59 9.83
C ASN A 322 -5.53 21.36 9.63
N SER A 323 -5.08 21.18 8.38
CA SER A 323 -3.70 21.57 8.01
C SER A 323 -3.55 22.17 6.60
N LEU A 324 -4.56 22.85 6.06
CA LEU A 324 -4.36 23.88 5.04
C LEU A 324 -4.05 25.21 5.74
N GLY A 325 -2.77 25.57 5.75
CA GLY A 325 -2.31 26.83 6.32
C GLY A 325 -2.68 28.01 5.44
N LEU A 326 -3.83 28.63 5.71
CA LEU A 326 -4.17 29.97 5.21
C LEU A 326 -3.17 31.00 5.76
N VAL A 327 -2.07 31.18 5.04
CA VAL A 327 -1.18 32.34 5.24
C VAL A 327 -1.85 33.53 4.55
N ASN A 328 -2.53 34.37 5.35
CA ASN A 328 -3.00 35.67 4.89
C ASN A 328 -1.80 36.53 4.45
N LEU A 329 -1.73 36.87 3.16
CA LEU A 329 -1.11 38.10 2.62
C LEU A 329 -1.62 38.36 1.19
#